data_AF-A0A8X7ZE11-F1
#
_entry.id   AF-A0A8X7ZE11-F1
#
_cell.length_a   1.000
_cell.length_b   1.000
_cell.length_c   1.000
_cell.angle_alpha   90.00
_cell.angle_beta   90.00
_cell.angle_gamma   90.00
#
_symmetry.space_group_name_H-M   'P 1'
#
loop_
_entity.id
_entity.type
_entity.pdbx_description
1 polymer ?
#
loop_
_entity_poly.entity_id
_entity_poly.type
_entity_poly.pdbx_seq_one_letter_code
_entity_poly.pdbx_strand_id
1 'polypeptide(L)'
;MLGEKTKRFEILKNNLRFIDEHNSQNRTYKVGLIKFADLSNQEYRAMFLGMRSDPKRRLMKSKNPSERSWVGGSCWAFSTVAAVEGINQIVKGELISLSEQELVDCDRFYNAGNDDTCDRDKMKTKAGVFTGEWGTALDHGGVVVGYGTEKGLDSWLVRNSRGTEWGEHGYIKIQRSVRDTYTGRCGIAMESSYPVKNGQKTAKPYLAGESAGEKISSI
;
A
#
# COMPACT_ATOMS: atom_id res chain seq x y z
N MET A 1 32.37 -13.35 -2.23
CA MET A 1 31.08 -12.72 -2.61
C MET A 1 30.60 -13.12 -4.02
N LEU A 2 30.83 -14.36 -4.49
CA LEU A 2 30.24 -14.83 -5.77
C LEU A 2 28.85 -15.46 -5.54
N GLY A 3 28.65 -16.14 -4.41
CA GLY A 3 27.40 -16.83 -4.08
C GLY A 3 26.18 -15.92 -3.93
N GLU A 4 26.33 -14.69 -3.41
CA GLU A 4 25.20 -13.77 -3.24
C GLU A 4 24.67 -13.24 -4.57
N LYS A 5 25.56 -12.83 -5.48
CA LYS A 5 25.15 -12.37 -6.82
C LYS A 5 24.44 -13.47 -7.60
N THR A 6 24.96 -14.70 -7.54
CA THR A 6 24.30 -15.86 -8.16
C THR A 6 22.94 -16.14 -7.55
N LYS A 7 22.80 -16.10 -6.21
CA LYS A 7 21.51 -16.27 -5.53
C LYS A 7 20.49 -15.22 -5.96
N ARG A 8 20.87 -13.93 -5.96
CA ARG A 8 19.99 -12.81 -6.37
C ARG A 8 19.54 -12.95 -7.83
N PHE A 9 20.45 -13.36 -8.71
CA PHE A 9 20.16 -13.59 -10.11
C PHE A 9 19.16 -14.73 -10.33
N GLU A 10 19.28 -15.85 -9.60
CA GLU A 10 18.33 -16.96 -9.69
C GLU A 10 16.94 -16.57 -9.16
N ILE A 11 16.88 -15.77 -8.09
CA ILE A 11 15.62 -15.21 -7.60
C ILE A 11 14.98 -14.30 -8.66
N LEU A 12 15.77 -13.43 -9.27
CA LEU A 12 15.31 -12.54 -10.33
C LEU A 12 14.73 -13.33 -11.51
N LYS A 13 15.42 -14.37 -11.99
CA LYS A 13 14.92 -15.26 -13.05
C LYS A 13 13.58 -15.90 -12.70
N ASN A 14 13.46 -16.43 -11.48
CA ASN A 14 12.22 -17.05 -11.02
C ASN A 14 11.07 -16.05 -10.95
N ASN A 15 11.35 -14.81 -10.54
CA ASN A 15 10.37 -13.72 -10.50
C ASN A 15 9.99 -13.25 -11.91
N LEU A 16 10.93 -13.21 -12.85
CA LEU A 16 10.67 -12.91 -14.27
C LEU A 16 9.75 -13.95 -14.92
N ARG A 17 10.08 -15.24 -14.78
CA ARG A 17 9.23 -16.33 -15.30
C ARG A 17 7.79 -16.22 -14.82
N PHE A 18 7.62 -15.92 -13.52
CA PHE A 18 6.30 -15.70 -12.95
C PHE A 18 5.57 -14.49 -13.55
N ILE A 19 6.28 -13.38 -13.78
CA ILE A 19 5.72 -12.19 -14.42
C ILE A 19 5.20 -12.52 -15.81
N ASP A 20 5.99 -13.24 -16.61
CA ASP A 20 5.63 -13.63 -17.97
C ASP A 20 4.43 -14.57 -17.98
N GLU A 21 4.47 -15.63 -17.16
CA GLU A 21 3.36 -16.59 -17.01
C GLU A 21 2.07 -15.89 -16.57
N HIS A 22 2.13 -15.02 -15.55
CA HIS A 22 0.97 -14.29 -15.04
C HIS A 22 0.39 -13.33 -16.08
N ASN A 23 1.24 -12.57 -16.76
CA ASN A 23 0.82 -11.55 -17.72
C ASN A 23 0.35 -12.14 -19.05
N SER A 24 0.75 -13.38 -19.38
CA SER A 24 0.25 -14.12 -20.56
C SER A 24 -1.24 -14.49 -20.46
N GLN A 25 -1.80 -14.48 -19.25
CA GLN A 25 -3.20 -14.79 -19.00
C GLN A 25 -4.08 -13.52 -19.08
N ASN A 26 -5.37 -13.71 -19.40
CA ASN A 26 -6.36 -12.64 -19.43
C ASN A 26 -6.85 -12.27 -18.01
N ARG A 27 -5.99 -11.56 -17.27
CA ARG A 27 -6.24 -11.11 -15.89
C ARG A 27 -6.56 -9.61 -15.84
N THR A 28 -7.29 -9.19 -14.80
CA THR A 28 -7.70 -7.79 -14.59
C THR A 28 -6.59 -6.90 -14.04
N TYR A 29 -5.49 -7.49 -13.60
CA TYR A 29 -4.29 -6.81 -13.11
C TYR A 29 -3.04 -7.41 -13.76
N LYS A 30 -1.95 -6.65 -13.72
CA LYS A 30 -0.64 -7.04 -14.23
C LYS A 30 0.41 -6.91 -13.13
N VAL A 31 1.38 -7.81 -13.19
CA VAL A 31 2.58 -7.78 -12.36
C VAL A 31 3.79 -7.36 -13.19
N GLY A 32 4.86 -6.87 -12.56
CA GLY A 32 6.05 -6.48 -13.31
C GLY A 32 7.32 -6.45 -12.49
N LEU A 33 8.42 -6.15 -13.18
CA LEU A 33 9.70 -5.90 -12.53
C LEU A 33 9.60 -4.61 -11.70
N ILE A 34 10.08 -4.71 -10.47
CA ILE A 34 10.10 -3.65 -9.48
C ILE A 34 11.39 -3.75 -8.68
N LYS A 35 11.68 -2.76 -7.81
CA LYS A 35 12.88 -2.75 -6.95
C LYS A 35 13.04 -3.95 -6.02
N PHE A 36 12.00 -4.77 -5.85
CA PHE A 36 12.01 -6.00 -5.04
C PHE A 36 12.14 -7.29 -5.87
N ALA A 37 12.44 -7.18 -7.18
CA ALA A 37 12.43 -8.32 -8.09
C ALA A 37 13.56 -9.34 -7.83
N ASP A 38 14.59 -8.99 -7.08
CA ASP A 38 15.68 -9.86 -6.64
C ASP A 38 15.48 -10.45 -5.22
N LEU A 39 14.31 -10.20 -4.63
CA LEU A 39 13.88 -10.78 -3.35
C LEU A 39 12.95 -11.97 -3.56
N SER A 40 13.19 -13.02 -2.79
CA SER A 40 12.20 -14.10 -2.63
C SER A 40 11.01 -13.60 -1.82
N ASN A 41 9.84 -14.25 -1.90
CA ASN A 41 8.70 -13.81 -1.08
C ASN A 41 9.01 -13.91 0.42
N GLN A 42 9.81 -14.90 0.84
CA GLN A 42 10.19 -15.04 2.23
C GLN A 42 11.07 -13.87 2.70
N GLU A 43 12.05 -13.48 1.90
CA GLU A 43 12.87 -12.29 2.18
C GLU A 43 12.02 -11.02 2.17
N TYR A 44 11.10 -10.90 1.20
CA TYR A 44 10.17 -9.79 1.11
C TYR A 44 9.27 -9.66 2.34
N ARG A 45 8.65 -10.76 2.76
CA ARG A 45 7.82 -10.84 3.97
C ARG A 45 8.61 -10.43 5.20
N ALA A 46 9.79 -11.02 5.38
CA ALA A 46 10.65 -10.73 6.52
C ALA A 46 11.05 -9.25 6.59
N MET A 47 11.24 -8.59 5.45
CA MET A 47 11.73 -7.22 5.39
C MET A 47 10.62 -6.16 5.36
N PHE A 48 9.47 -6.43 4.74
CA PHE A 48 8.46 -5.41 4.40
C PHE A 48 7.08 -5.67 4.98
N LEU A 49 6.81 -6.87 5.51
CA LEU A 49 5.55 -7.21 6.15
C LEU A 49 5.73 -7.42 7.66
N GLY A 50 4.59 -7.52 8.36
CA GLY A 50 4.51 -7.70 9.80
C GLY A 50 4.45 -6.36 10.54
N MET A 51 3.58 -6.30 11.54
CA MET A 51 3.42 -5.14 12.44
C MET A 51 4.43 -5.17 13.62
N ARG A 52 5.52 -5.95 13.50
CA ARG A 52 6.56 -6.01 14.53
C ARG A 52 7.43 -4.76 14.43
N SER A 53 7.30 -3.87 15.40
CA SER A 53 8.23 -2.78 15.66
C SER A 53 9.57 -3.36 16.12
N ASP A 54 10.50 -3.57 15.18
CA ASP A 54 11.91 -3.77 15.51
C ASP A 54 12.57 -2.39 15.62
N PRO A 55 13.04 -1.95 16.80
CA PRO A 55 13.71 -0.66 16.99
C PRO A 55 14.95 -0.46 16.09
N LYS A 56 15.50 -1.54 15.53
CA LYS A 56 16.64 -1.51 14.61
C LYS A 56 16.23 -1.26 13.15
N ARG A 57 14.95 -1.42 12.79
CA ARG A 57 14.42 -1.15 11.43
C ARG A 57 14.07 0.34 11.31
N ARG A 58 15.08 1.15 11.00
CA ARG A 58 14.92 2.59 10.78
C ARG A 58 14.35 2.90 9.39
N LEU A 59 13.63 4.02 9.30
CA LEU A 59 13.16 4.65 8.07
C LEU A 59 14.28 4.73 7.02
N MET A 60 14.00 4.32 5.78
CA MET A 60 14.83 4.76 4.65
C MET A 60 14.53 6.24 4.41
N LYS A 61 15.49 7.12 4.75
CA LYS A 61 15.37 8.57 4.58
C LYS A 61 15.23 8.91 3.08
N SER A 62 14.05 9.35 2.65
CA SER A 62 13.89 10.18 1.45
C SER A 62 13.53 11.61 1.84
N LYS A 63 14.06 12.58 1.08
CA LYS A 63 13.73 14.01 1.22
C LYS A 63 12.30 14.32 0.76
N ASN A 64 11.73 13.49 -0.12
CA ASN A 64 10.37 13.62 -0.64
C ASN A 64 9.42 12.66 0.11
N PRO A 65 8.32 13.15 0.73
CA PRO A 65 7.36 12.30 1.45
C PRO A 65 6.72 11.20 0.59
N SER A 66 6.48 11.47 -0.70
CA SER A 66 5.92 10.50 -1.66
C SER A 66 6.86 9.34 -2.00
N GLU A 67 8.17 9.54 -1.85
CA GLU A 67 9.19 8.54 -2.17
C GLU A 67 9.65 7.72 -0.95
N ARG A 68 9.15 8.03 0.24
CA ARG A 68 9.50 7.27 1.46
C ARG A 68 8.95 5.85 1.34
N SER A 69 9.86 4.89 1.26
CA SER A 69 9.55 3.46 1.31
C SER A 69 9.79 2.95 2.71
N TRP A 70 8.79 2.30 3.28
CA TRP A 70 8.83 1.79 4.63
C TRP A 70 9.42 0.39 4.66
N VAL A 71 10.27 0.13 5.65
CA VAL A 71 10.79 -1.20 6.00
C VAL A 71 9.89 -1.74 7.11
N GLY A 72 9.47 -3.01 7.01
CA GLY A 72 8.34 -3.61 7.71
C GLY A 72 8.28 -3.33 9.22
N GLY A 73 7.07 -3.06 9.72
CA GLY A 73 6.77 -2.78 11.13
C GLY A 73 5.98 -1.49 11.39
N SER A 74 5.95 -0.54 10.44
CA SER A 74 5.47 0.83 10.64
C SER A 74 4.37 1.27 9.66
N CYS A 75 3.79 0.33 8.91
CA CYS A 75 2.68 0.61 8.00
C CYS A 75 1.46 1.24 8.69
N TRP A 76 1.23 0.92 9.96
CA TRP A 76 0.22 1.54 10.82
C TRP A 76 0.46 3.05 11.00
N ALA A 77 1.71 3.47 11.23
CA ALA A 77 2.07 4.87 11.42
C ALA A 77 1.87 5.67 10.13
N PHE A 78 2.25 5.08 8.99
CA PHE A 78 1.99 5.64 7.68
C PHE A 78 0.49 5.82 7.42
N SER A 79 -0.33 4.80 7.71
CA SER A 79 -1.76 4.89 7.49
C SER A 79 -2.44 5.95 8.36
N THR A 80 -2.02 6.05 9.62
CA THR A 80 -2.52 7.05 10.56
C THR A 80 -2.15 8.46 10.11
N VAL A 81 -0.87 8.71 9.79
CA VAL A 81 -0.42 10.04 9.34
C VAL A 81 -1.14 10.47 8.07
N ALA A 82 -1.19 9.62 7.04
CA ALA A 82 -1.84 9.99 5.79
C ALA A 82 -3.34 10.31 5.97
N ALA A 83 -4.04 9.65 6.89
CA ALA A 83 -5.43 9.99 7.23
C ALA A 83 -5.54 11.35 7.96
N VAL A 84 -4.60 11.65 8.86
CA VAL A 84 -4.55 12.93 9.61
C VAL A 84 -4.19 14.11 8.69
N GLU A 85 -3.24 13.93 7.77
CA GLU A 85 -2.90 14.91 6.74
C GLU A 85 -4.12 15.22 5.86
N GLY A 86 -4.83 14.17 5.42
CA GLY A 86 -6.05 14.28 4.62
C GLY A 86 -7.14 15.10 5.31
N ILE A 87 -7.47 14.78 6.57
CA ILE A 87 -8.49 15.55 7.31
C ILE A 87 -8.02 16.99 7.61
N ASN A 88 -6.71 17.24 7.76
CA ASN A 88 -6.20 18.60 7.90
C ASN A 88 -6.45 19.43 6.63
N GLN A 89 -6.14 18.88 5.46
CA GLN A 89 -6.42 19.54 4.17
C GLN A 89 -7.93 19.78 3.98
N ILE A 90 -8.79 18.83 4.39
CA ILE A 90 -10.25 18.97 4.27
C ILE A 90 -10.79 20.09 5.17
N VAL A 91 -10.34 20.16 6.43
CA VAL A 91 -10.91 21.07 7.42
C VAL A 91 -10.28 22.46 7.36
N LYS A 92 -8.96 22.55 7.11
CA LYS A 92 -8.21 23.80 7.14
C LYS A 92 -7.82 24.33 5.76
N GLY A 93 -7.91 23.52 4.71
CA GLY A 93 -7.42 23.90 3.38
C GLY A 93 -5.90 23.80 3.23
N GLU A 94 -5.20 23.22 4.21
CA GLU A 94 -3.73 23.16 4.25
C GLU A 94 -3.23 21.71 4.25
N LEU A 95 -2.42 21.33 3.25
CA LEU A 95 -1.75 20.04 3.22
C LEU A 95 -0.44 20.18 3.99
N ILE A 96 -0.38 19.53 5.15
CA ILE A 96 0.82 19.46 5.98
C ILE A 96 1.47 18.09 5.78
N SER A 97 2.80 18.04 5.84
CA SER A 97 3.53 16.78 5.94
C SER A 97 3.86 16.52 7.41
N LEU A 98 3.31 15.44 7.97
CA LEU A 98 3.53 15.02 9.35
C LEU A 98 4.62 13.94 9.43
N SER A 99 5.18 13.74 10.63
CA SER A 99 6.25 12.77 10.86
C SER A 99 5.68 11.43 11.30
N GLU A 100 5.71 10.44 10.42
CA GLU A 100 5.39 9.07 10.79
C GLU A 100 6.40 8.47 11.78
N GLN A 101 7.65 8.96 11.78
CA GLN A 101 8.70 8.52 12.70
C GLN A 101 8.38 8.93 14.15
N GLU A 102 7.68 10.04 14.35
CA GLU A 102 7.25 10.48 15.68
C GLU A 102 6.30 9.46 16.32
N LEU A 103 5.37 8.89 15.55
CA LEU A 103 4.50 7.81 16.03
C LEU A 103 5.31 6.56 16.35
N VAL A 104 6.23 6.16 15.47
CA VAL A 104 7.07 4.97 15.67
C VAL A 104 7.95 5.06 16.93
N ASP A 105 8.46 6.26 17.24
CA ASP A 105 9.35 6.48 18.38
C ASP A 105 8.58 6.58 19.72
N CYS A 106 7.34 7.08 19.68
CA CYS A 106 6.56 7.44 20.87
C CYS A 106 5.43 6.47 21.23
N ASP A 107 4.80 5.81 20.26
CA ASP A 107 3.68 4.89 20.50
C ASP A 107 4.18 3.45 20.62
N ARG A 108 4.30 2.99 21.87
CA ARG A 108 4.87 1.66 22.22
C ARG A 108 3.82 0.58 22.41
N PHE A 109 2.54 0.87 22.15
CA PHE A 109 1.47 -0.10 22.31
C PHE A 109 1.04 -0.59 20.93
N TYR A 110 1.53 -1.76 20.51
CA TYR A 110 0.80 -2.81 19.77
C TYR A 110 1.80 -3.85 19.21
N ASN A 111 1.39 -5.13 19.31
CA ASN A 111 2.11 -6.29 18.79
C ASN A 111 1.12 -7.26 18.15
N ALA A 112 1.66 -8.06 17.22
CA ALA A 112 1.23 -9.36 16.72
C ALA A 112 0.27 -9.42 15.51
N GLY A 113 0.86 -9.74 14.36
CA GLY A 113 0.28 -10.61 13.33
C GLY A 113 1.39 -11.54 12.81
N ASN A 114 1.14 -12.85 12.80
CA ASN A 114 1.98 -13.88 12.17
C ASN A 114 1.13 -14.65 11.14
N ASP A 115 1.79 -15.18 10.10
CA ASP A 115 1.38 -16.30 9.21
C ASP A 115 0.93 -16.00 7.74
N ASP A 116 0.71 -17.04 6.90
CA ASP A 116 1.64 -17.36 5.79
C ASP A 116 1.14 -17.50 4.33
N THR A 117 -0.01 -16.94 3.90
CA THR A 117 -0.64 -17.55 2.69
C THR A 117 -0.85 -16.77 1.38
N CYS A 118 -0.55 -15.48 1.15
CA CYS A 118 -1.01 -14.83 -0.13
C CYS A 118 -0.16 -13.70 -0.77
N ASP A 119 1.17 -13.83 -0.93
CA ASP A 119 2.00 -12.63 -1.23
C ASP A 119 2.71 -12.50 -2.59
N ARG A 120 2.70 -13.52 -3.45
CA ARG A 120 3.47 -13.46 -4.72
C ARG A 120 3.03 -12.33 -5.64
N ASP A 121 1.73 -12.12 -5.74
CA ASP A 121 1.12 -11.10 -6.60
C ASP A 121 1.21 -9.71 -5.97
N LYS A 122 1.00 -9.63 -4.64
CA LYS A 122 1.10 -8.38 -3.86
C LYS A 122 2.45 -7.72 -4.04
N MET A 123 3.54 -8.50 -3.98
CA MET A 123 4.88 -7.95 -4.10
C MET A 123 5.02 -7.22 -5.44
N LYS A 124 4.57 -7.82 -6.55
CA LYS A 124 4.91 -7.40 -7.91
C LYS A 124 3.83 -6.60 -8.63
N THR A 125 2.75 -6.22 -7.94
CA THR A 125 1.64 -5.50 -8.56
C THR A 125 2.14 -4.21 -9.20
N LYS A 126 1.72 -3.98 -10.45
CA LYS A 126 2.12 -2.82 -11.26
C LYS A 126 0.91 -1.99 -11.72
N ALA A 127 -0.16 -2.64 -12.16
CA ALA A 127 -1.33 -1.94 -12.71
C ALA A 127 -2.61 -2.78 -12.68
N GLY A 128 -3.75 -2.10 -12.78
CA GLY A 128 -5.09 -2.67 -12.91
C GLY A 128 -5.79 -2.97 -11.58
N VAL A 129 -7.02 -3.45 -11.68
CA VAL A 129 -7.85 -3.79 -10.51
C VAL A 129 -7.46 -5.18 -10.02
N PHE A 130 -6.93 -5.22 -8.80
CA PHE A 130 -6.58 -6.47 -8.15
C PHE A 130 -7.83 -7.29 -7.78
N THR A 131 -7.92 -8.49 -8.36
CA THR A 131 -9.02 -9.45 -8.19
C THR A 131 -8.52 -10.85 -7.81
N GLY A 132 -7.25 -11.00 -7.46
CA GLY A 132 -6.75 -12.25 -6.90
C GLY A 132 -7.26 -12.48 -5.48
N GLU A 133 -7.09 -13.70 -4.96
CA GLU A 133 -7.43 -14.02 -3.58
C GLU A 133 -6.28 -13.56 -2.67
N TRP A 134 -6.57 -12.65 -1.73
CA TRP A 134 -5.78 -12.53 -0.50
C TRP A 134 -6.68 -12.98 0.64
N GLY A 135 -6.14 -13.77 1.56
CA GLY A 135 -6.83 -14.12 2.80
C GLY A 135 -7.21 -12.90 3.64
N THR A 136 -7.94 -13.13 4.73
CA THR A 136 -8.44 -12.09 5.64
C THR A 136 -7.56 -11.89 6.88
N ALA A 137 -6.37 -12.47 6.89
CA ALA A 137 -5.37 -12.23 7.94
C ALA A 137 -4.67 -10.89 7.66
N LEU A 138 -4.93 -9.88 8.50
CA LEU A 138 -4.38 -8.54 8.33
C LEU A 138 -2.92 -8.50 8.81
N ASP A 139 -2.00 -8.15 7.90
CA ASP A 139 -0.56 -8.07 8.17
C ASP A 139 0.09 -6.74 7.71
N HIS A 140 -0.70 -5.85 7.11
CA HIS A 140 -0.24 -4.60 6.53
C HIS A 140 -1.34 -3.52 6.53
N GLY A 141 -1.00 -2.31 7.01
CA GLY A 141 -1.88 -1.14 6.95
C GLY A 141 -1.73 -0.35 5.65
N GLY A 142 -2.86 0.11 5.09
CA GLY A 142 -2.91 1.01 3.94
C GLY A 142 -4.02 2.04 4.11
N VAL A 143 -4.08 3.06 3.24
CA VAL A 143 -5.10 4.11 3.32
C VAL A 143 -5.97 4.09 2.08
N VAL A 144 -7.27 3.88 2.25
CA VAL A 144 -8.25 4.09 1.19
C VAL A 144 -8.39 5.61 0.99
N VAL A 145 -8.03 6.09 -0.20
CA VAL A 145 -8.08 7.52 -0.56
C VAL A 145 -9.19 7.83 -1.57
N GLY A 146 -9.84 6.81 -2.10
CA GLY A 146 -10.93 6.97 -3.05
C GLY A 146 -11.53 5.64 -3.50
N TYR A 147 -12.50 5.73 -4.39
CA TYR A 147 -13.14 4.59 -5.03
C TYR A 147 -13.55 4.96 -6.46
N GLY A 148 -13.76 3.96 -7.30
CA GLY A 148 -14.20 4.16 -8.67
C GLY A 148 -14.56 2.85 -9.34
N THR A 149 -14.83 2.92 -10.66
CA THR A 149 -15.15 1.75 -11.47
C THR A 149 -14.25 1.74 -12.70
N GLU A 150 -13.54 0.65 -12.92
CA GLU A 150 -12.66 0.46 -14.08
C GLU A 150 -13.08 -0.82 -14.82
N LYS A 151 -13.42 -0.71 -16.11
CA LYS A 151 -13.84 -1.84 -16.95
C LYS A 151 -14.98 -2.68 -16.34
N GLY A 152 -15.94 -2.01 -15.70
CA GLY A 152 -17.09 -2.64 -15.05
C GLY A 152 -16.78 -3.25 -13.67
N LEU A 153 -15.57 -3.09 -13.15
CA LEU A 153 -15.18 -3.55 -11.82
C LEU A 153 -15.08 -2.37 -10.85
N ASP A 154 -15.92 -2.40 -9.82
CA ASP A 154 -15.81 -1.50 -8.68
C ASP A 154 -14.49 -1.72 -7.94
N SER A 155 -13.84 -0.64 -7.54
CA SER A 155 -12.55 -0.67 -6.86
C SER A 155 -12.41 0.39 -5.77
N TRP A 156 -11.61 0.04 -4.77
CA TRP A 156 -11.00 0.96 -3.82
C TRP A 156 -9.63 1.40 -4.35
N LEU A 157 -9.33 2.70 -4.29
CA LEU A 157 -7.98 3.23 -4.52
C LEU A 157 -7.26 3.31 -3.18
N VAL A 158 -6.18 2.55 -3.03
CA VAL A 158 -5.43 2.42 -1.78
C VAL A 158 -4.01 2.95 -1.95
N ARG A 159 -3.63 3.93 -1.13
CA ARG A 159 -2.27 4.43 -1.02
C ARG A 159 -1.45 3.47 -0.16
N ASN A 160 -0.27 3.09 -0.65
CA ASN A 160 0.63 2.17 0.05
C ASN A 160 1.94 2.86 0.46
N SER A 161 2.68 2.23 1.36
CA SER A 161 3.90 2.71 1.99
C SER A 161 5.18 2.17 1.31
N ARG A 162 5.08 1.69 0.06
CA ARG A 162 6.17 1.01 -0.69
C ARG A 162 6.93 1.93 -1.66
N GLY A 163 6.61 3.22 -1.66
CA GLY A 163 7.14 4.23 -2.58
C GLY A 163 6.47 4.20 -3.96
N THR A 164 6.76 5.22 -4.77
CA THR A 164 6.10 5.46 -6.08
C THR A 164 6.45 4.43 -7.16
N GLU A 165 7.54 3.69 -7.02
CA GLU A 165 7.97 2.68 -8.00
C GLU A 165 7.13 1.39 -7.96
N TRP A 166 6.34 1.21 -6.90
CA TRP A 166 5.46 0.05 -6.69
C TRP A 166 4.02 0.36 -7.08
N GLY A 167 3.31 -0.60 -7.68
CA GLY A 167 1.93 -0.38 -8.14
C GLY A 167 1.81 0.74 -9.18
N GLU A 168 0.66 1.41 -9.18
CA GLU A 168 0.41 2.61 -9.98
C GLU A 168 0.86 3.82 -9.17
N HIS A 169 2.13 4.21 -9.28
CA HIS A 169 2.70 5.36 -8.55
C HIS A 169 2.57 5.29 -7.02
N GLY A 170 2.72 4.09 -6.43
CA GLY A 170 2.56 3.85 -4.99
C GLY A 170 1.14 3.45 -4.58
N TYR A 171 0.21 3.37 -5.53
CA TYR A 171 -1.18 3.00 -5.29
C TYR A 171 -1.51 1.61 -5.84
N ILE A 172 -2.55 1.03 -5.27
CA ILE A 172 -3.18 -0.20 -5.76
C ILE A 172 -4.69 -0.04 -5.79
N LYS A 173 -5.32 -0.58 -6.84
CA LYS A 173 -6.77 -0.71 -6.92
C LYS A 173 -7.16 -2.09 -6.45
N ILE A 174 -8.02 -2.19 -5.44
CA ILE A 174 -8.52 -3.46 -4.89
C ILE A 174 -10.00 -3.58 -5.21
N GLN A 175 -10.45 -4.74 -5.71
CA GLN A 175 -11.87 -4.91 -6.04
C GLN A 175 -12.77 -4.64 -4.83
N ARG A 176 -13.78 -3.81 -5.07
CA ARG A 176 -14.84 -3.42 -4.13
C ARG A 176 -16.14 -4.15 -4.51
N SER A 177 -17.11 -4.16 -3.59
CA SER A 177 -18.44 -4.73 -3.82
C SER A 177 -18.40 -6.24 -4.16
N VAL A 178 -17.44 -6.97 -3.59
CA VAL A 178 -17.31 -8.42 -3.78
C VAL A 178 -18.47 -9.09 -3.05
N ARG A 179 -19.26 -9.86 -3.80
CA ARG A 179 -20.34 -10.68 -3.24
C ARG A 179 -19.74 -11.80 -2.39
N ASP A 180 -20.49 -12.29 -1.40
CA ASP A 180 -20.12 -13.43 -0.56
C ASP A 180 -18.95 -13.20 0.43
N THR A 181 -18.68 -11.95 0.80
CA THR A 181 -17.76 -11.61 1.89
C THR A 181 -18.24 -10.41 2.71
N TYR A 182 -18.14 -10.49 4.04
CA TYR A 182 -18.38 -9.38 4.96
C TYR A 182 -17.10 -8.61 5.32
N THR A 183 -15.93 -9.22 5.09
CA THR A 183 -14.61 -8.63 5.36
C THR A 183 -14.12 -7.75 4.20
N GLY A 184 -14.80 -7.82 3.05
CA GLY A 184 -14.30 -7.31 1.79
C GLY A 184 -13.09 -8.10 1.28
N ARG A 185 -12.67 -7.80 0.04
CA ARG A 185 -11.48 -8.42 -0.55
C ARG A 185 -10.29 -8.11 0.35
N CYS A 186 -9.60 -9.16 0.79
CA CYS A 186 -8.37 -9.07 1.58
C CYS A 186 -8.51 -8.47 2.98
N GLY A 187 -9.71 -8.52 3.55
CA GLY A 187 -9.97 -7.97 4.88
C GLY A 187 -10.03 -6.44 4.94
N ILE A 188 -10.10 -5.75 3.79
CA ILE A 188 -10.07 -4.28 3.72
C ILE A 188 -11.17 -3.60 4.56
N ALA A 189 -12.27 -4.29 4.85
CA ALA A 189 -13.39 -3.78 5.64
C ALA A 189 -13.41 -4.28 7.10
N MET A 190 -12.35 -4.94 7.59
CA MET A 190 -12.32 -5.54 8.94
C MET A 190 -11.91 -4.54 10.04
N GLU A 191 -10.83 -3.79 9.85
CA GLU A 191 -10.26 -2.90 10.88
C GLU A 191 -10.06 -1.47 10.34
N SER A 192 -11.13 -0.90 9.77
CA SER A 192 -11.11 0.48 9.27
C SER A 192 -11.29 1.50 10.40
N SER A 193 -10.45 2.54 10.42
CA SER A 193 -10.60 3.69 11.31
C SER A 193 -10.29 5.00 10.58
N TYR A 194 -10.79 6.12 11.10
CA TYR A 194 -10.53 7.45 10.56
C TYR A 194 -10.45 8.50 11.69
N PRO A 195 -9.58 9.52 11.55
CA PRO A 195 -9.50 10.59 12.54
C PRO A 195 -10.69 11.55 12.43
N VAL A 196 -11.16 12.05 13.57
CA VAL A 196 -12.18 13.10 13.64
C VAL A 196 -11.51 14.41 14.02
N LYS A 197 -11.76 15.48 13.26
CA LYS A 197 -11.23 16.82 13.52
C LYS A 197 -12.37 17.83 13.61
N ASN A 198 -12.52 18.45 14.78
CA ASN A 198 -13.54 19.47 15.02
C ASN A 198 -13.08 20.84 14.46
N GLY A 199 -13.90 21.46 13.62
CA GLY A 199 -13.68 22.78 13.04
C GLY A 199 -14.76 23.13 12.01
N GLN A 200 -15.07 24.42 11.84
CA GLN A 200 -15.97 24.85 10.76
C GLN A 200 -15.31 24.56 9.41
N LYS A 201 -15.99 23.80 8.55
CA LYS A 201 -15.53 23.57 7.17
C LYS A 201 -15.38 24.93 6.48
N THR A 202 -14.14 25.33 6.17
CA THR A 202 -13.91 26.39 5.19
C THR A 202 -14.15 25.81 3.79
N ALA A 203 -15.38 25.37 3.53
CA ALA A 203 -15.73 24.71 2.28
C ALA A 203 -15.63 25.72 1.12
N LYS A 204 -14.59 25.59 0.27
CA LYS A 204 -14.83 25.78 -1.16
C LYS A 204 -15.58 24.52 -1.63
N PRO A 205 -16.75 24.64 -2.28
CA PRO A 205 -17.51 23.48 -2.71
C PRO A 205 -16.66 22.61 -3.62
N TYR A 206 -16.65 21.29 -3.37
CA TYR A 206 -16.15 20.32 -4.33
C TYR A 206 -17.10 20.38 -5.54
N LEU A 207 -16.66 20.96 -6.64
CA LEU A 207 -17.43 20.94 -7.88
C LEU A 207 -17.48 19.49 -8.36
N ALA A 208 -18.69 18.93 -8.44
CA ALA A 208 -18.94 17.62 -9.01
C ALA A 208 -18.51 17.66 -10.49
N GLY A 209 -17.37 17.07 -10.82
CA GLY A 209 -16.86 17.03 -12.19
C GLY A 209 -15.37 16.72 -12.35
N GLU A 210 -14.53 16.96 -11.34
CA GLU A 210 -13.10 16.63 -11.44
C GLU A 210 -12.87 15.15 -11.07
N SER A 211 -12.33 14.39 -12.02
CA SER A 211 -11.96 13.00 -11.79
C SER A 211 -10.83 12.93 -10.76
N ALA A 212 -10.89 11.97 -9.84
CA ALA A 212 -9.84 11.75 -8.82
C ALA A 212 -8.43 11.49 -9.41
N GLY A 213 -8.31 11.30 -10.73
CA GLY A 213 -7.05 11.13 -11.44
C GLY A 213 -6.29 12.42 -11.74
N GLU A 214 -6.94 13.57 -11.82
CA GLU A 214 -6.28 14.82 -12.26
C GLU A 214 -5.49 15.54 -11.16
N LYS A 215 -5.74 15.25 -9.87
CA LYS A 215 -5.00 15.84 -8.74
C LYS A 215 -3.80 15.02 -8.27
N ILE A 216 -3.59 13.81 -8.80
CA ILE A 216 -2.40 13.00 -8.46
C ILE A 216 -1.14 13.57 -9.15
N SER A 217 -1.27 14.36 -10.21
CA SER A 217 -0.15 15.02 -10.90
C SER A 217 0.34 16.30 -10.21
N SER A 218 -0.33 16.76 -9.16
CA SER A 218 -0.01 18.02 -8.45
C SER A 218 0.35 17.83 -6.97
N ILE A 219 0.68 16.61 -6.55
CA ILE A 219 1.19 16.29 -5.19
C ILE A 219 2.53 15.57 -5.31
#